data_AF-A0A0B8Q1M5-F1
#
_entry.id   AF-A0A0B8Q1M5-F1
#
_cell.length_a   1.000
_cell.length_b   1.000
_cell.length_c   1.000
_cell.angle_alpha   90.00
_cell.angle_beta   90.00
_cell.angle_gamma   90.00
#
_symmetry.space_group_name_H-M   'P 1'
#
loop_
_entity.id
_entity.type
_entity.pdbx_description
1 polymer ?
#
loop_
_entity_poly.entity_id
_entity_poly.type
_entity_poly.pdbx_seq_one_letter_code
_entity_poly.pdbx_strand_id
1 'polypeptide(L)'
;MIAAVSEEHQKDFAGFNISFDNYHSTHSEENRELASQIYLELKKNGFISTRTISQLFDPEKEMFLPDRFVKGTCLSVNLKTNTVITVTTVAQPTAQLT
;
A
#
# COMPACT_ATOMS: atom_id res chain seq x y z
N MET A 1 6.51 12.51 10.96
CA MET A 1 5.12 12.60 10.44
C MET A 1 4.18 11.63 11.16
N ILE A 2 4.48 10.32 11.22
CA ILE A 2 3.61 9.34 11.91
C ILE A 2 3.48 9.60 13.41
N ALA A 3 4.59 9.90 14.10
CA ALA A 3 4.58 10.19 15.54
C ALA A 3 3.72 11.42 15.89
N ALA A 4 3.87 12.51 15.14
CA ALA A 4 3.09 13.74 15.34
C ALA A 4 1.58 13.51 15.20
N VAL A 5 1.15 12.79 14.15
CA VAL A 5 -0.27 12.44 13.96
C VAL A 5 -0.78 11.53 15.09
N SER A 6 0.07 10.63 15.59
CA SER A 6 -0.28 9.78 16.73
C SER A 6 -0.47 10.57 18.03
N GLU A 7 0.30 11.65 18.24
CA GLU A 7 0.15 12.54 19.38
C GLU A 7 -1.14 13.36 19.29
N GLU A 8 -1.45 13.90 18.10
CA GLU A 8 -2.70 14.62 17.83
C GLU A 8 -3.92 13.74 18.11
N HIS A 9 -3.94 12.52 17.58
CA HIS A 9 -5.03 11.58 17.84
C HIS A 9 -5.22 11.27 19.32
N GLN A 10 -4.12 11.01 20.05
CA GLN A 10 -4.21 10.71 21.49
C GLN A 10 -4.74 11.89 22.30
N LYS A 11 -4.36 13.12 21.93
CA LYS A 11 -4.88 14.33 22.54
C LYS A 11 -6.39 14.47 22.31
N ASP A 12 -6.85 14.24 21.08
CA ASP A 12 -8.27 14.30 20.76
C ASP A 12 -9.06 13.23 21.51
N PHE A 13 -8.58 11.99 21.54
CA PHE A 13 -9.22 10.90 22.28
C PHE A 13 -9.33 11.20 23.78
N ALA A 14 -8.27 11.73 24.40
CA ALA A 14 -8.31 12.17 25.78
C ALA A 14 -9.32 13.30 26.00
N GLY A 15 -9.43 14.23 25.05
CA GLY A 15 -10.42 15.31 25.05
C GLY A 15 -11.87 14.82 24.97
N PHE A 16 -12.11 13.66 24.36
CA PHE A 16 -13.42 12.98 24.34
C PHE A 16 -13.62 12.00 25.50
N ASN A 17 -12.75 12.01 26.52
CA ASN A 17 -12.76 11.05 27.63
C ASN A 17 -12.66 9.58 27.19
N ILE A 18 -12.07 9.33 26.02
CA ILE A 18 -11.79 7.98 25.53
C ILE A 18 -10.43 7.57 26.10
N SER A 19 -10.43 6.51 26.89
CA SER A 19 -9.20 5.90 27.44
C SER A 19 -9.00 4.53 26.80
N PHE A 20 -7.77 4.28 26.37
CA PHE A 20 -7.34 2.98 25.84
C PHE A 20 -6.36 2.36 26.83
N ASP A 21 -6.49 1.06 27.08
CA ASP A 21 -5.51 0.32 27.90
C ASP A 21 -4.15 0.20 27.19
N ASN A 22 -4.17 0.13 25.86
CA ASN A 22 -2.99 0.12 25.02
C ASN A 22 -3.25 0.88 23.71
N TYR A 23 -2.42 1.88 23.44
CA TYR A 23 -2.41 2.62 22.17
C TYR A 23 -1.02 2.49 21.56
N HIS A 24 -0.89 1.64 20.53
CA HIS A 24 0.39 1.37 19.87
C HIS A 24 0.36 1.70 18.37
N SER A 25 1.53 1.65 17.73
CA SER A 25 1.70 2.03 16.33
C SER A 25 1.92 0.79 15.47
N THR A 26 1.32 0.76 14.29
CA THR A 26 1.61 -0.25 13.27
C THR A 26 3.03 -0.13 12.69
N HIS A 27 3.72 0.97 12.99
CA HIS A 27 5.12 1.17 12.62
C HIS A 27 6.10 0.75 13.74
N SER A 28 5.65 -0.01 14.74
CA SER A 28 6.53 -0.55 15.78
C SER A 28 7.38 -1.73 15.28
N GLU A 29 8.52 -1.95 15.95
CA GLU A 29 9.40 -3.08 15.66
C GLU A 29 8.70 -4.43 15.89
N GLU A 30 7.97 -4.55 17.00
CA GLU A 30 7.19 -5.74 17.32
C GLU A 30 6.20 -6.09 16.20
N ASN A 31 5.44 -5.11 15.70
CA ASN A 31 4.50 -5.35 14.61
C ASN A 31 5.22 -5.74 13.31
N ARG A 32 6.41 -5.18 13.05
CA ARG A 32 7.25 -5.59 11.92
C ARG A 32 7.66 -7.05 12.03
N GLU A 33 8.12 -7.48 13.19
CA GLU A 33 8.54 -8.86 13.43
C GLU A 33 7.36 -9.82 13.29
N LEU A 34 6.23 -9.54 13.95
CA LEU A 34 5.03 -10.38 13.91
C LEU A 34 4.43 -10.48 12.50
N ALA A 35 4.29 -9.36 11.79
CA ALA A 35 3.79 -9.36 10.42
C ALA A 35 4.70 -10.17 9.49
N SER A 36 6.02 -10.04 9.66
CA SER A 36 7.00 -10.80 8.88
C SER A 36 6.92 -12.29 9.18
N GLN A 37 6.81 -12.67 10.46
CA GLN A 37 6.66 -14.06 10.89
C GLN A 37 5.43 -14.71 10.26
N ILE A 38 4.26 -14.07 10.38
CA ILE A 38 3.01 -14.57 9.79
C ILE A 38 3.14 -14.78 8.28
N TYR A 39 3.70 -13.79 7.57
CA TYR A 39 3.93 -13.91 6.12
C TYR A 39 4.85 -15.09 5.77
N LEU A 40 5.97 -15.23 6.48
CA LEU A 40 6.96 -16.28 6.21
C LEU A 40 6.41 -17.67 6.48
N GLU A 41 5.61 -17.85 7.53
CA GLU A 41 4.95 -19.12 7.84
C GLU A 41 3.94 -19.51 6.75
N LEU A 42 3.09 -18.56 6.33
CA LEU A 42 2.12 -18.80 5.26
C LEU A 42 2.83 -19.13 3.93
N LYS A 43 3.95 -18.46 3.65
CA LYS A 43 4.79 -18.74 2.48
C LYS A 43 5.38 -20.15 2.56
N LYS A 44 5.96 -20.53 3.71
CA LYS A 44 6.56 -21.85 3.95
C LYS A 44 5.53 -22.97 3.80
N ASN A 45 4.29 -22.74 4.23
CA ASN A 45 3.20 -23.71 4.15
C ASN A 45 2.53 -23.76 2.77
N GLY A 46 3.00 -22.99 1.78
CA GLY A 46 2.50 -23.01 0.42
C GLY A 46 1.14 -22.32 0.22
N PHE A 47 0.68 -21.51 1.18
CA PHE A 47 -0.59 -20.79 1.09
C PHE A 47 -0.51 -19.49 0.29
N ILE A 48 0.69 -19.08 -0.14
CA ILE A 48 0.91 -17.86 -0.92
C ILE A 48 1.24 -18.24 -2.36
N SER A 49 0.40 -17.79 -3.30
CA SER A 49 0.65 -17.93 -4.74
C SER A 49 1.23 -16.64 -5.33
N THR A 50 2.34 -16.75 -6.06
CA THR A 50 2.93 -15.63 -6.81
C THR A 50 2.41 -15.63 -8.24
N ARG A 51 2.03 -14.46 -8.77
CA ARG A 51 1.61 -14.28 -10.17
C ARG A 51 2.23 -13.02 -10.73
N THR A 52 2.65 -13.06 -11.99
CA THR A 52 3.08 -11.86 -12.71
C THR A 52 1.85 -11.08 -13.15
N ILE A 53 1.80 -9.79 -12.81
CA ILE A 53 0.70 -8.89 -13.18
C ILE A 53 1.26 -7.69 -13.95
N SER A 54 0.47 -7.18 -14.89
CA SER A 54 0.77 -5.91 -15.55
C SER A 54 0.35 -4.77 -14.63
N GLN A 55 1.30 -3.94 -14.21
CA GLN A 55 1.06 -2.77 -13.37
C GLN A 55 1.49 -1.50 -14.09
N LEU A 56 0.78 -0.40 -13.84
CA LEU A 56 1.13 0.92 -14.36
C LEU A 56 2.42 1.42 -13.70
N PHE A 57 3.34 1.93 -14.51
CA PHE A 57 4.63 2.46 -14.08
C PHE A 57 4.74 3.92 -14.50
N ASP A 58 5.14 4.78 -13.57
CA ASP A 58 5.48 6.17 -13.84
C ASP A 58 6.98 6.28 -14.14
N PRO A 59 7.38 6.58 -15.38
CA PRO A 59 8.80 6.66 -15.76
C PRO A 59 9.50 7.91 -15.23
N GLU A 60 8.77 8.97 -14.85
CA GLU A 60 9.39 10.19 -14.31
C GLU A 60 9.75 10.03 -12.83
N LYS A 61 8.90 9.33 -12.09
CA LYS A 61 9.09 9.05 -10.65
C LYS A 61 9.70 7.68 -10.36
N GLU A 62 9.97 6.91 -11.41
CA GLU A 62 10.56 5.56 -11.37
C GLU A 62 9.86 4.62 -10.38
N MET A 63 8.51 4.66 -10.32
CA MET A 63 7.73 3.88 -9.37
C MET A 63 6.48 3.26 -9.97
N PHE A 64 6.09 2.10 -9.43
CA PHE A 64 4.80 1.49 -9.73
C PHE A 64 3.68 2.28 -9.05
N LEU A 65 2.62 2.56 -9.80
CA LEU A 65 1.48 3.32 -9.30
C LEU A 65 0.50 2.35 -8.63
N PRO A 66 0.25 2.48 -7.31
CA PRO A 66 -0.87 1.80 -6.68
C PRO A 66 -2.17 2.52 -7.06
N ASP A 67 -3.28 1.79 -6.98
CA ASP A 67 -4.59 2.16 -7.54
C ASP A 67 -5.05 3.59 -7.21
N ARG A 68 -4.75 4.10 -6.00
CA ARG A 68 -5.15 5.46 -5.57
C ARG A 68 -4.42 6.59 -6.30
N PHE A 69 -3.28 6.32 -6.95
CA PHE A 69 -2.56 7.31 -7.75
C PHE A 69 -2.87 7.20 -9.25
N VAL A 70 -3.74 6.26 -9.64
CA VAL A 70 -4.21 6.12 -11.01
C VAL A 70 -5.52 6.89 -11.15
N LYS A 71 -5.53 7.86 -12.06
CA LYS A 71 -6.77 8.53 -12.49
C LYS A 71 -7.11 8.04 -13.90
N GLY A 72 -8.34 7.60 -14.10
CA GLY A 72 -8.80 7.08 -15.38
C GLY A 72 -10.31 7.23 -15.53
N THR A 73 -10.81 7.05 -16.76
CA THR A 73 -12.25 7.06 -17.01
C THR A 73 -12.82 5.68 -16.69
N CYS A 74 -13.89 5.63 -15.90
CA CYS A 74 -14.61 4.39 -15.62
C CYS A 74 -15.17 3.81 -16.94
N LEU A 75 -14.85 2.54 -17.23
CA LEU A 75 -15.33 1.85 -18.43
C LEU A 75 -16.82 1.45 -18.32
N SER A 76 -17.38 1.47 -17.11
CA SER A 76 -18.82 1.31 -16.87
C SER A 76 -19.46 2.70 -16.69
N VAL A 77 -20.07 3.19 -17.78
CA VAL A 77 -20.99 4.34 -17.86
C VAL A 77 -20.40 5.73 -17.50
N ASN A 78 -19.94 6.43 -18.55
CA ASN A 78 -20.19 7.86 -18.82
C ASN A 78 -19.87 8.92 -17.73
N LEU A 79 -18.69 8.87 -17.12
CA LEU A 79 -18.10 10.05 -16.46
C LEU A 79 -16.71 10.32 -17.04
N LYS A 80 -16.66 11.22 -18.01
CA LYS A 80 -15.40 11.64 -18.65
C LYS A 80 -14.61 12.53 -17.70
N THR A 81 -13.44 12.04 -17.26
CA THR A 81 -12.33 12.90 -16.84
C THR A 81 -11.11 12.59 -17.69
N ASN A 82 -10.53 13.66 -18.24
CA ASN A 82 -9.70 13.72 -19.42
C ASN A 82 -8.47 12.78 -19.39
N THR A 83 -8.32 12.03 -20.48
CA THR A 83 -7.38 10.93 -20.73
C THR A 83 -5.98 11.39 -21.10
N VAL A 84 -4.95 10.72 -20.56
CA VAL A 84 -3.81 10.17 -21.33
C VAL A 84 -3.42 8.84 -20.68
N ILE A 85 -3.85 7.72 -21.27
CA ILE A 85 -3.23 6.42 -21.01
C ILE A 85 -2.50 6.04 -22.31
N THR A 86 -1.28 6.54 -22.47
CA THR A 86 -0.36 5.95 -23.44
C THR A 86 0.34 4.81 -22.71
N VAL A 87 -0.20 3.59 -22.84
CA VAL A 87 0.49 2.37 -22.39
C VAL A 87 1.63 2.12 -23.38
N THR A 88 2.74 2.83 -23.22
CA THR A 88 4.00 2.31 -23.76
C THR A 88 4.33 1.11 -22.90
N THR A 89 4.10 -0.08 -23.42
CA THR A 89 4.57 -1.33 -22.82
C THR A 89 6.09 -1.27 -22.73
N VAL A 90 6.61 -0.71 -21.64
CA VAL A 90 8.00 -0.88 -21.27
C VAL A 90 8.11 -2.34 -20.84
N ALA A 91 8.73 -3.16 -21.68
CA ALA A 91 9.07 -4.52 -21.36
C ALA A 91 9.77 -4.53 -20.00
N GLN A 92 9.15 -5.18 -19.01
CA GLN A 92 9.71 -5.30 -17.67
C GLN A 92 11.07 -6.01 -17.78
N PRO A 93 12.18 -5.44 -17.29
CA PRO A 93 13.32 -6.28 -16.95
C PRO A 93 12.85 -7.18 -15.82
N THR A 94 12.95 -8.50 -16.03
CA THR A 94 12.76 -9.53 -15.01
C THR A 94 13.69 -9.23 -13.84
N ALA A 95 13.20 -8.51 -12.83
CA ALA A 95 13.79 -8.51 -11.51
C ALA A 95 13.44 -9.86 -10.88
N GLN A 96 14.26 -10.86 -11.19
CA GLN A 96 14.32 -12.09 -10.42
C GLN A 96 14.68 -11.69 -8.99
N LEU A 97 13.71 -11.80 -8.09
CA LEU A 97 13.98 -11.90 -6.66
C LEU A 97 14.71 -13.23 -6.45
N THR A 98 16.03 -13.22 -6.60
CA THR A 98 16.93 -14.22 -6.02
C THR A 98 17.08 -13.98 -4.53
#